data_AF-A0AAV4X2U8-F1
#
_entry.id   AF-A0AAV4X2U8-F1
#
_cell.length_a   1.000
_cell.length_b   1.000
_cell.length_c   1.000
_cell.angle_alpha   90.00
_cell.angle_beta   90.00
_cell.angle_gamma   90.00
#
_symmetry.space_group_name_H-M   'P 1'
#
loop_
_entity.id
_entity.type
_entity.pdbx_description
1 polymer ?
#
loop_
_entity_poly.entity_id
_entity_poly.type
_entity_poly.pdbx_seq_one_letter_code
_entity_poly.pdbx_strand_id
1 'polypeptide(L)'
;MGEEPPLEANPDYNGKTWTQPHRTFGNHLYLNWSNHILQFEMMRVLDLWLSKGVDGFYMKHLENLHVDEPDHIEILLAQFRLITDQHSLNGSRKMLMVSHDSMKRLQSVMDPGTFVRITKFIDVVDASLTLKSNGTDWKIGEEVAEVTEFWRQFSSVPSIVWHVGSVETMRLNNRFAKSSNLATMFLMAFLPGSFSIFYGDEIAMQDSFDYDTLEVSWVFFS
;
A
#
# COMPACT_ATOMS: atom_id res chain seq x y z
N MET A 1 27.42 -9.18 27.04
CA MET A 1 27.30 -9.83 25.73
C MET A 1 27.00 -11.30 25.98
N GLY A 2 25.77 -11.73 25.74
CA GLY A 2 25.44 -13.16 25.68
C GLY A 2 25.17 -13.48 24.21
N GLU A 3 25.91 -14.44 23.64
CA GLU A 3 25.58 -14.97 22.32
C GLU A 3 24.33 -15.85 22.43
N GLU A 4 23.35 -15.58 21.57
CA GLU A 4 22.16 -16.43 21.44
C GLU A 4 22.53 -17.78 20.80
N PRO A 5 21.93 -18.89 21.25
CA PRO A 5 22.22 -20.20 20.71
C PRO A 5 21.73 -20.32 19.25
N PRO A 6 22.45 -21.08 18.40
CA PRO A 6 22.06 -21.28 17.02
C PRO A 6 20.74 -22.04 16.91
N LEU A 7 19.92 -21.65 15.93
CA LEU A 7 18.64 -22.29 15.61
C LEU A 7 18.85 -23.77 15.26
N GLU A 8 18.07 -24.65 15.88
CA GLU A 8 18.04 -26.07 15.53
C GLU A 8 17.58 -26.25 14.07
N ALA A 9 18.35 -27.03 13.31
CA ALA A 9 18.00 -27.35 11.93
C ALA A 9 16.75 -28.25 11.92
N ASN A 10 15.64 -27.73 11.39
CA ASN A 10 14.46 -28.55 11.16
C ASN A 10 14.69 -29.42 9.89
N PRO A 11 14.68 -30.76 10.02
CA PRO A 11 15.05 -31.69 8.96
C PRO A 11 14.11 -31.68 7.74
N ASP A 12 12.92 -31.08 7.84
CA ASP A 12 11.95 -30.99 6.74
C ASP A 12 12.30 -29.91 5.68
N TYR A 13 13.37 -29.12 5.89
CA TYR A 13 13.72 -27.96 5.04
C TYR A 13 15.03 -28.07 4.27
N ASN A 14 15.54 -29.29 4.04
CA ASN A 14 16.74 -29.46 3.22
C ASN A 14 16.45 -29.23 1.73
N GLY A 15 17.11 -28.22 1.13
CA GLY A 15 17.19 -28.05 -0.33
C GLY A 15 16.52 -26.82 -0.93
N LYS A 16 15.92 -25.92 -0.13
CA LYS A 16 15.40 -24.63 -0.63
C LYS A 16 16.33 -23.49 -0.21
N THR A 17 17.03 -22.86 -1.17
CA THR A 17 17.72 -21.58 -0.96
C THR A 17 16.67 -20.48 -0.85
N TRP A 18 16.28 -20.17 0.38
CA TRP A 18 15.51 -18.96 0.65
C TRP A 18 16.45 -17.75 0.60
N THR A 19 16.07 -16.71 -0.13
CA THR A 19 16.66 -15.39 0.07
C THR A 19 16.43 -15.00 1.53
N GLN A 20 17.50 -14.64 2.23
CA GLN A 20 17.36 -14.21 3.63
C GLN A 20 16.38 -13.03 3.67
N PRO A 21 15.35 -13.06 4.54
CA PRO A 21 14.45 -11.92 4.67
C PRO A 21 15.30 -10.72 5.08
N HIS A 22 15.31 -9.70 4.23
CA HIS A 22 15.91 -8.40 4.50
C HIS A 22 15.43 -7.95 5.90
N ARG A 23 16.35 -7.89 6.86
CA ARG A 23 16.10 -7.36 8.21
C ARG A 23 16.58 -5.93 8.25
N THR A 24 15.65 -4.97 8.27
CA THR A 24 15.95 -3.57 8.57
C THR A 24 15.05 -3.07 9.70
N PHE A 25 15.10 -3.75 10.86
CA PHE A 25 14.32 -3.51 12.08
C PHE A 25 12.92 -4.17 12.09
N GLY A 26 12.72 -5.11 13.04
CA GLY A 26 11.45 -5.84 13.25
C GLY A 26 11.38 -7.19 12.52
N ASN A 27 11.09 -8.28 13.25
CA ASN A 27 10.81 -9.61 12.67
C ASN A 27 9.49 -9.56 11.89
N HIS A 28 9.51 -9.14 10.62
CA HIS A 28 8.37 -9.36 9.73
C HIS A 28 8.49 -10.76 9.15
N LEU A 29 7.95 -11.75 9.88
CA LEU A 29 7.68 -13.05 9.29
C LEU A 29 6.62 -12.85 8.20
N TYR A 30 6.96 -13.19 6.97
CA TYR A 30 5.99 -13.16 5.87
C TYR A 30 5.00 -14.31 6.03
N LEU A 31 3.72 -13.98 5.92
CA LEU A 31 2.67 -14.99 5.91
C LEU A 31 2.72 -15.74 4.57
N ASN A 32 2.76 -17.08 4.63
CA ASN A 32 2.72 -17.91 3.43
C ASN A 32 1.28 -18.02 2.91
N TRP A 33 0.93 -17.18 1.94
CA TRP A 33 -0.41 -17.12 1.35
C TRP A 33 -0.73 -18.30 0.43
N SER A 34 0.21 -19.17 0.11
CA SER A 34 -0.11 -20.46 -0.52
C SER A 34 -0.73 -21.46 0.46
N ASN A 35 -0.60 -21.26 1.78
CA ASN A 35 -1.18 -22.16 2.76
C ASN A 35 -2.70 -21.92 2.88
N HIS A 36 -3.51 -22.91 2.51
CA HIS A 36 -4.97 -22.83 2.59
C HIS A 36 -5.52 -22.61 4.01
N ILE A 37 -4.83 -23.10 5.05
CA ILE A 37 -5.25 -22.87 6.45
C ILE A 37 -5.09 -21.39 6.78
N LEU A 38 -3.98 -20.77 6.37
CA LEU A 38 -3.79 -19.33 6.53
C LEU A 38 -4.87 -18.55 5.78
N GLN A 39 -5.11 -18.88 4.51
CA GLN A 39 -6.13 -18.21 3.71
C GLN A 39 -7.50 -18.27 4.41
N PHE A 40 -7.90 -19.45 4.88
CA PHE A 40 -9.15 -19.65 5.61
C PHE A 40 -9.25 -18.78 6.86
N GLU A 41 -8.21 -18.74 7.69
CA GLU A 41 -8.20 -17.89 8.89
C GLU A 41 -8.24 -16.39 8.54
N MET A 42 -7.53 -15.96 7.49
CA MET A 42 -7.59 -14.57 7.01
C MET A 42 -8.98 -14.19 6.48
N MET A 43 -9.67 -15.11 5.81
CA MET A 43 -11.07 -14.90 5.40
C MET A 43 -12.02 -14.76 6.59
N ARG A 44 -11.78 -15.50 7.69
CA ARG A 44 -12.57 -15.34 8.93
C ARG A 44 -12.30 -14.00 9.61
N VAL A 45 -11.06 -13.52 9.58
CA VAL A 45 -10.72 -12.17 10.07
C VAL A 45 -11.45 -11.11 9.24
N LEU A 46 -11.47 -11.26 7.92
CA LEU A 46 -12.21 -10.37 7.02
C LEU A 46 -13.70 -10.33 7.36
N ASP A 47 -14.33 -11.51 7.46
CA ASP A 47 -15.75 -11.67 7.82
C ASP A 47 -16.08 -11.05 9.19
N LEU A 48 -15.21 -11.26 10.19
CA LEU A 48 -15.35 -10.67 11.51
C LEU A 48 -15.43 -9.14 11.45
N TRP A 49 -14.52 -8.49 10.72
CA TRP A 49 -14.50 -7.03 10.64
C TRP A 49 -15.70 -6.48 9.86
N LEU A 50 -16.11 -7.15 8.77
CA LEU A 50 -17.32 -6.78 8.03
C LEU A 50 -18.58 -6.91 8.90
N SER A 51 -18.69 -7.97 9.70
CA SER A 51 -19.82 -8.16 10.63
C SER A 51 -19.91 -7.06 11.70
N LYS A 52 -18.80 -6.38 12.00
CA LYS A 52 -18.73 -5.23 12.91
C LYS A 52 -19.10 -3.91 12.23
N GLY A 53 -19.42 -3.92 10.94
CA GLY A 53 -19.85 -2.74 10.20
C GLY A 53 -18.73 -2.01 9.46
N VAL A 54 -17.54 -2.60 9.29
CA VAL A 54 -16.49 -2.02 8.43
C VAL A 54 -17.01 -1.88 6.99
N ASP A 55 -16.67 -0.78 6.32
CA ASP A 55 -17.20 -0.44 4.99
C ASP A 55 -16.31 -0.86 3.81
N GLY A 56 -15.11 -1.35 4.10
CA GLY A 56 -14.20 -1.81 3.06
C GLY A 56 -12.81 -2.05 3.60
N PHE A 57 -11.92 -2.50 2.71
CA PHE A 57 -10.53 -2.79 3.04
C PHE A 57 -9.60 -2.19 2.01
N TYR A 58 -8.48 -1.68 2.49
CA TYR A 58 -7.33 -1.34 1.66
C TYR A 58 -6.29 -2.46 1.76
N MET A 59 -6.10 -3.20 0.66
CA MET A 59 -5.01 -4.15 0.50
C MET A 59 -3.73 -3.44 0.12
N LYS A 60 -3.00 -3.00 1.14
CA LYS A 60 -1.69 -2.37 0.97
C LYS A 60 -0.63 -3.43 0.64
N HIS A 61 0.31 -3.07 -0.23
CA HIS A 61 1.45 -3.93 -0.61
C HIS A 61 1.05 -5.29 -1.19
N LEU A 62 0.00 -5.31 -2.01
CA LEU A 62 -0.50 -6.53 -2.64
C LEU A 62 0.58 -7.26 -3.47
N GLU A 63 1.51 -6.51 -4.05
CA GLU A 63 2.68 -7.01 -4.78
C GLU A 63 3.67 -7.82 -3.93
N ASN A 64 3.61 -7.67 -2.60
CA ASN A 64 4.50 -8.34 -1.65
C ASN A 64 3.86 -9.58 -1.02
N LEU A 65 2.67 -10.00 -1.48
CA LEU A 65 2.06 -11.26 -1.04
C LEU A 65 2.96 -12.44 -1.41
N HIS A 66 3.33 -13.24 -0.40
CA HIS A 66 4.16 -14.42 -0.58
C HIS A 66 3.31 -15.61 -1.01
N VAL A 67 3.27 -15.85 -2.32
CA VAL A 67 2.59 -16.95 -2.99
C VAL A 67 3.58 -17.72 -3.86
N ASP A 68 3.31 -19.01 -4.10
CA ASP A 68 4.18 -19.84 -4.96
C ASP A 68 4.16 -19.36 -6.41
N GLU A 69 3.00 -18.92 -6.89
CA GLU A 69 2.79 -18.39 -8.24
C GLU A 69 2.06 -17.04 -8.16
N PRO A 70 2.53 -15.98 -8.85
CA PRO A 70 1.89 -14.66 -8.82
C PRO A 70 0.40 -14.70 -9.20
N ASP A 71 0.02 -15.59 -10.11
CA ASP A 71 -1.35 -15.74 -10.58
C ASP A 71 -2.31 -16.23 -9.48
N HIS A 72 -1.81 -16.85 -8.40
CA HIS A 72 -2.62 -17.20 -7.23
C HIS A 72 -3.24 -15.99 -6.54
N ILE A 73 -2.69 -14.78 -6.74
CA ILE A 73 -3.29 -13.54 -6.23
C ILE A 73 -4.70 -13.34 -6.78
N GLU A 74 -5.00 -13.82 -8.00
CA GLU A 74 -6.37 -13.77 -8.54
C GLU A 74 -7.37 -14.50 -7.66
N ILE A 75 -7.03 -15.72 -7.25
CA ILE A 75 -7.90 -16.57 -6.43
C ILE A 75 -8.12 -15.90 -5.06
N LEU A 76 -7.07 -15.33 -4.47
CA LEU A 76 -7.16 -14.60 -3.21
C LEU A 76 -8.10 -13.39 -3.34
N LEU A 77 -7.89 -12.54 -4.34
CA LEU A 77 -8.75 -11.38 -4.57
C LEU A 77 -10.20 -11.76 -4.86
N ALA A 78 -10.43 -12.85 -5.61
CA ALA A 78 -11.77 -13.37 -5.85
C ALA A 78 -12.47 -13.80 -4.55
N GLN A 79 -11.75 -14.43 -3.62
CA GLN A 79 -12.28 -14.80 -2.30
C GLN A 79 -12.61 -13.58 -1.45
N PHE A 80 -11.70 -12.60 -1.39
CA PHE A 80 -11.96 -11.33 -0.69
C PHE A 80 -13.18 -10.62 -1.28
N ARG A 81 -13.27 -10.53 -2.61
CA ARG A 81 -14.42 -9.93 -3.30
C ARG A 81 -15.71 -10.65 -2.93
N LEU A 82 -15.74 -11.97 -3.00
CA LEU A 82 -16.91 -12.78 -2.65
C LEU A 82 -17.41 -12.47 -1.24
N ILE A 83 -16.52 -12.41 -0.25
CA ILE A 83 -16.90 -12.11 1.13
C ILE A 83 -17.37 -10.67 1.27
N THR A 84 -16.69 -9.69 0.66
CA THR A 84 -17.14 -8.28 0.69
C THR A 84 -18.51 -8.10 0.03
N ASP A 85 -18.81 -8.83 -1.04
CA ASP A 85 -20.12 -8.80 -1.70
C ASP A 85 -21.22 -9.42 -0.83
N GLN A 86 -20.93 -10.48 -0.07
CA GLN A 86 -21.89 -11.07 0.87
C GLN A 86 -22.32 -10.08 1.96
N HIS A 87 -21.42 -9.18 2.38
CA HIS A 87 -21.71 -8.11 3.35
C HIS A 87 -22.24 -6.82 2.71
N SER A 88 -22.39 -6.78 1.39
CA SER A 88 -22.93 -5.63 0.66
C SER A 88 -24.46 -5.66 0.65
N LEU A 89 -25.08 -5.19 1.73
CA LEU A 89 -26.54 -5.20 1.92
C LEU A 89 -27.16 -3.82 1.70
N ASN A 90 -28.42 -3.77 1.26
CA ASN A 90 -29.26 -2.55 1.19
C ASN A 90 -28.58 -1.36 0.47
N GLY A 91 -27.79 -1.62 -0.57
CA GLY A 91 -27.09 -0.59 -1.34
C GLY A 91 -25.76 -0.11 -0.72
N SER A 92 -25.37 -0.62 0.45
CA SER A 92 -24.04 -0.37 1.03
C SER A 92 -23.00 -1.33 0.45
N ARG A 93 -22.45 -1.00 -0.72
CA ARG A 93 -21.37 -1.79 -1.33
C ARG A 93 -20.11 -1.68 -0.48
N LYS A 94 -19.56 -2.81 -0.06
CA LYS A 94 -18.28 -2.88 0.65
C LYS A 94 -17.14 -2.73 -0.36
N MET A 95 -16.27 -1.75 -0.11
CA MET A 95 -15.24 -1.33 -1.04
C MET A 95 -13.96 -2.15 -0.89
N LEU A 96 -13.38 -2.56 -2.00
CA LEU A 96 -12.02 -3.09 -2.04
C LEU A 96 -11.08 -2.09 -2.72
N MET A 97 -10.09 -1.63 -1.97
CA MET A 97 -9.10 -0.64 -2.38
C MET A 97 -7.72 -1.27 -2.51
N VAL A 98 -6.96 -0.85 -3.51
CA VAL A 98 -5.56 -1.27 -3.75
C VAL A 98 -4.71 -0.06 -4.15
N SER A 99 -3.38 -0.17 -4.06
CA SER A 99 -2.49 0.88 -4.56
C SER A 99 -2.30 0.78 -6.06
N HIS A 100 -2.26 1.93 -6.75
CA HIS A 100 -1.89 2.01 -8.15
C HIS A 100 -0.50 1.41 -8.42
N ASP A 101 0.47 1.70 -7.55
CA ASP A 101 1.83 1.19 -7.70
C ASP A 101 1.89 -0.33 -7.55
N SER A 102 1.12 -0.90 -6.61
CA SER A 102 0.95 -2.35 -6.46
C SER A 102 0.44 -2.96 -7.76
N MET A 103 -0.58 -2.35 -8.37
CA MET A 103 -1.20 -2.86 -9.59
C MET A 103 -0.26 -2.79 -10.80
N LYS A 104 0.55 -1.72 -10.92
CA LYS A 104 1.60 -1.65 -11.95
C LYS A 104 2.66 -2.73 -11.79
N ARG A 105 3.08 -3.01 -10.55
CA ARG A 105 4.03 -4.11 -10.28
C ARG A 105 3.42 -5.47 -10.63
N LEU A 106 2.17 -5.71 -10.25
CA LEU A 106 1.47 -6.95 -10.59
C LEU A 106 1.31 -7.15 -12.09
N GLN A 107 1.04 -6.09 -12.86
CA GLN A 107 0.96 -6.17 -14.32
C GLN A 107 2.27 -6.67 -14.94
N SER A 108 3.41 -6.37 -14.34
CA SER A 108 4.72 -6.78 -14.86
C SER A 108 5.10 -8.23 -14.57
N VAL A 109 4.41 -8.89 -13.62
CA VAL A 109 4.75 -10.24 -13.15
C VAL A 109 3.67 -11.30 -13.41
N MET A 110 2.41 -10.90 -13.59
CA MET A 110 1.28 -11.81 -13.80
C MET A 110 0.99 -12.04 -15.29
N ASP A 111 0.31 -13.14 -15.62
CA ASP A 111 -0.24 -13.33 -16.96
C ASP A 111 -1.23 -12.19 -17.32
N PRO A 112 -1.17 -11.62 -18.55
CA PRO A 112 -2.05 -10.52 -18.94
C PRO A 112 -3.55 -10.83 -18.81
N GLY A 113 -3.98 -12.06 -19.08
CA GLY A 113 -5.36 -12.48 -18.94
C GLY A 113 -5.79 -12.53 -17.48
N THR A 114 -4.94 -13.06 -16.60
CA THR A 114 -5.12 -13.06 -15.15
C THR A 114 -5.18 -11.64 -14.59
N PHE A 115 -4.26 -10.77 -15.05
CA PHE A 115 -4.23 -9.36 -14.64
C PHE A 115 -5.54 -8.63 -14.98
N VAL A 116 -6.09 -8.83 -16.19
CA VAL A 116 -7.38 -8.23 -16.59
C VAL A 116 -8.56 -8.75 -15.77
N ARG A 117 -8.48 -9.96 -15.20
CA ARG A 117 -9.53 -10.48 -14.31
C ARG A 117 -9.48 -9.81 -12.94
N ILE A 118 -8.28 -9.63 -12.36
CA ILE A 118 -8.14 -9.01 -11.04
C ILE A 118 -8.61 -7.56 -11.00
N THR A 119 -8.48 -6.80 -12.10
CA THR A 119 -8.95 -5.40 -12.14
C THR A 119 -10.45 -5.27 -11.93
N LYS A 120 -11.24 -6.33 -12.19
CA LYS A 120 -12.70 -6.35 -11.98
C LYS A 120 -13.09 -6.49 -10.51
N PHE A 121 -12.18 -6.92 -9.65
CA PHE A 121 -12.45 -7.09 -8.21
C PHE A 121 -12.25 -5.80 -7.41
N ILE A 122 -11.61 -4.80 -8.01
CA ILE A 122 -11.18 -3.57 -7.38
C ILE A 122 -12.23 -2.48 -7.61
N ASP A 123 -12.68 -1.84 -6.53
CA ASP A 123 -13.61 -0.71 -6.61
C ASP A 123 -12.87 0.64 -6.61
N VAL A 124 -11.78 0.72 -5.84
CA VAL A 124 -11.05 1.96 -5.55
C VAL A 124 -9.55 1.76 -5.70
N VAL A 125 -8.87 2.76 -6.25
CA VAL A 125 -7.41 2.75 -6.37
C VAL A 125 -6.81 3.96 -5.67
N ASP A 126 -5.80 3.70 -4.84
CA ASP A 126 -4.98 4.71 -4.18
C ASP A 126 -3.84 5.15 -5.10
N ALA A 127 -3.82 6.42 -5.50
CA ALA A 127 -2.81 6.99 -6.39
C ALA A 127 -2.04 8.12 -5.70
N SER A 128 -0.73 7.91 -5.52
CA SER A 128 0.18 8.91 -4.96
C SER A 128 0.66 9.86 -6.05
N LEU A 129 0.44 11.16 -5.87
CA LEU A 129 1.03 12.20 -6.69
C LEU A 129 2.37 12.61 -6.11
N THR A 130 3.40 12.38 -6.90
CA THR A 130 4.75 12.78 -6.59
C THR A 130 4.90 14.23 -7.02
N LEU A 131 4.60 15.16 -6.12
CA LEU A 131 4.76 16.58 -6.35
C LEU A 131 6.25 17.00 -6.49
N LYS A 132 7.13 16.25 -7.15
CA LYS A 132 8.55 16.60 -7.29
C LYS A 132 8.72 17.82 -8.20
N SER A 133 9.43 18.82 -7.68
CA SER A 133 9.94 19.94 -8.46
C SER A 133 11.36 19.59 -8.91
N ASN A 134 11.53 19.26 -10.20
CA ASN A 134 12.85 19.34 -10.86
C ASN A 134 13.01 20.76 -11.43
N GLY A 135 12.94 21.78 -10.57
CA GLY A 135 12.93 23.19 -10.99
C GLY A 135 11.52 23.74 -11.22
N THR A 136 11.30 24.48 -12.31
CA THR A 136 10.02 25.17 -12.59
C THR A 136 8.95 24.28 -13.22
N ASP A 137 9.30 23.12 -13.77
CA ASP A 137 8.36 22.22 -14.43
C ASP A 137 7.77 21.21 -13.44
N TRP A 138 6.53 21.46 -13.05
CA TRP A 138 5.70 20.53 -12.31
C TRP A 138 5.06 19.56 -13.30
N LYS A 139 5.54 18.31 -13.33
CA LYS A 139 5.02 17.24 -14.21
C LYS A 139 3.74 16.56 -13.69
N ILE A 140 2.96 17.27 -12.88
CA ILE A 140 1.72 16.78 -12.28
C ILE A 140 0.73 16.31 -13.35
N GLY A 141 0.63 17.06 -14.45
CA GLY A 141 -0.26 16.69 -15.56
C GLY A 141 0.13 15.37 -16.21
N GLU A 142 1.44 15.08 -16.33
CA GLU A 142 1.94 13.80 -16.85
C GLU A 142 1.62 12.65 -15.88
N GLU A 143 1.81 12.85 -14.58
CA GLU A 143 1.49 11.83 -13.57
C GLU A 143 -0.01 11.51 -13.53
N VAL A 144 -0.86 12.55 -13.52
CA VAL A 144 -2.32 12.37 -13.54
C VAL A 144 -2.76 11.67 -14.84
N ALA A 145 -2.18 12.04 -15.98
CA ALA A 145 -2.47 11.40 -17.25
C ALA A 145 -2.06 9.93 -17.24
N GLU A 146 -0.87 9.59 -16.74
CA GLU A 146 -0.36 8.22 -16.68
C GLU A 146 -1.29 7.30 -15.87
N VAL A 147 -1.66 7.72 -14.64
CA VAL A 147 -2.57 6.95 -13.79
C VAL A 147 -3.94 6.79 -14.47
N THR A 148 -4.47 7.87 -15.04
CA THR A 148 -5.81 7.87 -15.66
C THR A 148 -5.86 7.00 -16.92
N GLU A 149 -4.85 7.10 -17.78
CA GLU A 149 -4.74 6.29 -19.01
C GLU A 149 -4.52 4.82 -18.69
N PHE A 150 -3.71 4.52 -17.68
CA PHE A 150 -3.53 3.15 -17.19
C PHE A 150 -4.87 2.50 -16.84
N TRP A 151 -5.76 3.17 -16.11
CA TRP A 151 -7.03 2.54 -15.71
C TRP A 151 -8.10 2.55 -16.80
N ARG A 152 -8.05 3.52 -17.74
CA ARG A 152 -8.99 3.62 -18.87
C ARG A 152 -8.89 2.46 -19.86
N GLN A 153 -7.78 1.73 -19.88
CA GLN A 153 -7.62 0.59 -20.79
C GLN A 153 -8.48 -0.62 -20.38
N PHE A 154 -9.01 -0.65 -19.15
CA PHE A 154 -9.82 -1.76 -18.65
C PHE A 154 -11.32 -1.48 -18.77
N SER A 155 -12.10 -2.56 -18.91
CA SER A 155 -13.57 -2.47 -19.03
C SER A 155 -14.25 -1.93 -17.77
N SER A 156 -13.66 -2.18 -16.59
CA SER A 156 -14.13 -1.67 -15.30
C SER A 156 -13.08 -0.70 -14.79
N VAL A 157 -13.39 0.59 -14.83
CA VAL A 157 -12.50 1.64 -14.34
C VAL A 157 -12.81 1.87 -12.86
N PRO A 158 -11.90 1.56 -11.92
CA PRO A 158 -12.11 1.82 -10.51
C PRO A 158 -12.12 3.33 -10.23
N SER A 159 -12.75 3.72 -9.12
CA SER A 159 -12.67 5.11 -8.65
C SER A 159 -11.25 5.41 -8.15
N ILE A 160 -10.68 6.53 -8.57
CA ILE A 160 -9.33 6.92 -8.16
C ILE A 160 -9.43 7.81 -6.91
N VAL A 161 -8.65 7.48 -5.89
CA VAL A 161 -8.37 8.31 -4.72
C VAL A 161 -6.97 8.87 -4.86
N TRP A 162 -6.88 10.20 -5.00
CA TRP A 162 -5.61 10.90 -5.10
C TRP A 162 -5.09 11.27 -3.72
N HIS A 163 -3.81 11.06 -3.48
CA HIS A 163 -3.13 11.56 -2.28
C HIS A 163 -1.74 12.09 -2.62
N VAL A 164 -1.18 12.92 -1.75
CA VAL A 164 0.19 13.43 -1.88
C VAL A 164 1.06 12.99 -0.71
N GLY A 165 0.46 12.70 0.44
CA GLY A 165 1.14 12.30 1.66
C GLY A 165 0.57 11.02 2.24
N SER A 166 1.43 10.29 2.95
CA SER A 166 1.10 9.10 3.72
C SER A 166 2.04 9.00 4.93
N VAL A 167 1.83 7.96 5.76
CA VAL A 167 2.71 7.63 6.88
C VAL A 167 4.15 7.30 6.46
N GLU A 168 4.39 7.02 5.18
CA GLU A 168 5.73 6.68 4.64
C GLU A 168 6.43 7.87 3.99
N THR A 169 5.78 9.02 3.93
CA THR A 169 6.32 10.22 3.29
C THR A 169 6.57 11.32 4.31
N MET A 170 7.59 12.16 4.06
CA MET A 170 7.75 13.42 4.78
C MET A 170 6.48 14.29 4.65
N ARG A 171 6.19 15.09 5.67
CA ARG A 171 5.05 16.01 5.68
C ARG A 171 5.05 16.93 4.47
N LEU A 172 3.86 17.27 3.98
CA LEU A 172 3.69 18.13 2.81
C LEU A 172 4.41 19.48 3.00
N ASN A 173 4.29 20.06 4.19
CA ASN A 173 4.90 21.33 4.56
C ASN A 173 6.45 21.28 4.66
N ASN A 174 7.03 20.09 4.73
CA ASN A 174 8.48 19.88 4.74
C ASN A 174 9.02 19.61 3.33
N ARG A 175 8.22 18.95 2.48
CA ARG A 175 8.57 18.68 1.07
C ARG A 175 8.44 19.92 0.18
N PHE A 176 7.53 20.83 0.54
CA PHE A 176 7.23 22.04 -0.25
C PHE A 176 7.43 23.32 0.54
N ALA A 177 7.49 24.45 -0.17
CA ALA A 177 7.48 25.76 0.45
C ALA A 177 6.24 25.92 1.34
N LYS A 178 6.39 26.67 2.45
CA LYS A 178 5.39 26.77 3.53
C LYS A 178 3.97 27.21 3.10
N SER A 179 3.82 27.77 1.89
CA SER A 179 2.55 28.26 1.34
C SER A 179 1.85 27.29 0.38
N SER A 180 2.40 26.10 0.12
CA SER A 180 1.90 25.22 -0.95
C SER A 180 0.76 24.27 -0.53
N ASN A 181 0.53 24.05 0.76
CA ASN A 181 -0.43 23.04 1.22
C ASN A 181 -1.86 23.30 0.72
N LEU A 182 -2.31 24.56 0.79
CA LEU A 182 -3.64 24.94 0.31
C LEU A 182 -3.76 24.74 -1.22
N ALA A 183 -2.73 25.11 -1.98
CA ALA A 183 -2.72 24.91 -3.43
C ALA A 183 -2.76 23.43 -3.80
N THR A 184 -2.02 22.59 -3.06
CA THR A 184 -2.06 21.12 -3.21
C THR A 184 -3.45 20.55 -2.89
N MET A 185 -4.09 21.01 -1.81
CA MET A 185 -5.46 20.59 -1.48
C MET A 185 -6.47 21.00 -2.55
N PHE A 186 -6.39 22.23 -3.05
CA PHE A 186 -7.23 22.68 -4.16
C PHE A 186 -7.01 21.83 -5.40
N LEU A 187 -5.76 21.61 -5.80
CA LEU A 187 -5.42 20.75 -6.92
C LEU A 187 -6.09 19.37 -6.79
N MET A 188 -5.90 18.69 -5.65
CA MET A 188 -6.49 17.37 -5.41
C MET A 188 -8.02 17.39 -5.49
N ALA A 189 -8.68 18.45 -5.01
CA ALA A 189 -10.13 18.59 -5.08
C ALA A 189 -10.67 18.81 -6.51
N PHE A 190 -9.84 19.27 -7.45
CA PHE A 190 -10.20 19.41 -8.87
C PHE A 190 -9.91 18.16 -9.70
N LEU A 191 -9.18 17.18 -9.17
CA LEU A 191 -8.91 15.94 -9.89
C LEU A 191 -10.16 15.04 -9.91
N PRO A 192 -10.37 14.28 -11.00
CA PRO A 192 -11.52 13.39 -11.11
C PRO A 192 -11.42 12.24 -10.11
N GLY A 193 -12.50 11.95 -9.39
CA GLY A 193 -12.56 10.89 -8.38
C GLY A 193 -12.69 11.46 -6.98
N SER A 194 -11.91 10.93 -6.05
CA SER A 194 -11.85 11.38 -4.65
C SER A 194 -10.42 11.73 -4.29
N PHE A 195 -10.22 12.42 -3.16
CA PHE A 195 -8.90 12.69 -2.63
C PHE A 195 -8.81 12.32 -1.16
N SER A 196 -7.61 11.99 -0.71
CA SER A 196 -7.29 11.70 0.67
C SER A 196 -6.29 12.73 1.19
N ILE A 197 -6.55 13.23 2.41
CA ILE A 197 -5.66 14.16 3.11
C ILE A 197 -5.02 13.41 4.26
N PHE A 198 -3.69 13.47 4.35
CA PHE A 198 -2.98 12.92 5.49
C PHE A 198 -3.13 13.84 6.69
N TYR A 199 -3.55 13.28 7.84
CA TYR A 199 -3.91 14.05 9.04
C TYR A 199 -2.85 15.08 9.41
N GLY A 200 -3.20 16.33 9.63
CA GLY A 200 -2.28 17.42 9.94
C GLY A 200 -1.80 18.20 8.72
N ASP A 201 -1.90 17.67 7.49
CA ASP A 201 -1.55 18.44 6.30
C ASP A 201 -2.56 19.59 6.07
N GLU A 202 -3.81 19.46 6.55
CA GLU A 202 -4.84 20.50 6.54
C GLU A 202 -4.50 21.72 7.40
N ILE A 203 -3.64 21.54 8.42
CA ILE A 203 -3.13 22.62 9.29
C ILE A 203 -1.66 22.94 9.03
N ALA A 204 -1.10 22.46 7.90
CA ALA A 204 0.30 22.65 7.56
C ALA A 204 1.29 22.09 8.60
N MET A 205 0.99 20.93 9.18
CA MET A 205 1.87 20.28 10.14
C MET A 205 3.23 19.91 9.51
N GLN A 206 4.29 20.02 10.31
CA GLN A 206 5.67 19.75 9.91
C GLN A 206 6.16 18.46 10.54
N ASP A 207 7.23 17.87 9.99
CA ASP A 207 7.88 16.73 10.64
C ASP A 207 8.43 17.15 12.00
N SER A 208 8.33 16.26 12.99
CA SER A 208 9.00 16.44 14.28
C SER A 208 10.49 16.16 14.14
N PHE A 209 11.32 17.07 14.65
CA PHE A 209 12.75 16.85 14.80
C PHE A 209 13.05 16.57 16.26
N ASP A 210 13.75 15.48 16.54
CA ASP A 210 14.27 15.17 17.86
C ASP A 210 15.71 15.72 17.97
N TYR A 211 15.97 16.52 19.00
CA TYR A 211 17.25 17.20 19.19
C TYR A 211 18.30 16.35 19.94
N ASP A 212 17.92 15.17 20.46
CA ASP A 212 18.73 14.38 21.40
C ASP A 212 19.91 13.59 20.80
N THR A 213 20.29 13.83 19.54
CA THR A 213 21.43 13.14 18.89
C THR A 213 22.68 14.01 18.68
N LEU A 214 22.70 15.25 19.17
CA LEU A 214 23.84 16.17 18.99
C LEU A 214 24.73 16.37 20.23
N GLU A 215 24.41 15.80 21.39
CA GLU A 215 25.20 15.97 22.63
C GLU A 215 25.89 14.68 23.16
N VAL A 216 26.49 13.88 22.29
CA VAL A 216 27.48 12.86 22.76
C VAL A 216 28.76 12.95 21.94
N SER A 217 29.50 14.04 22.12
CA SER A 217 30.88 14.13 21.60
C SER A 217 31.83 14.91 22.50
N TRP A 218 31.68 14.89 23.84
CA TRP A 218 32.75 15.37 24.72
C TRP A 218 32.77 14.67 26.09
N VAL A 219 33.32 13.45 26.16
CA VAL A 219 34.20 13.03 27.27
C VAL A 219 35.08 11.91 26.72
N PHE A 220 36.35 12.19 26.40
CA PHE A 220 37.53 11.35 26.66
C PHE A 220 38.80 12.07 26.15
N PHE A 221 39.90 11.91 26.90
CA PHE A 221 41.23 12.57 26.87
C PHE A 221 41.29 13.92 27.61
N SER A 222 42.11 14.12 28.65
CA SER A 222 43.23 13.36 29.23
C SER A 222 43.28 13.52 30.75
#